data_AF-A0A1S3VBM8-F1
#
_entry.id   AF-A0A1S3VBM8-F1
#
_cell.length_a   1.000
_cell.length_b   1.000
_cell.length_c   1.000
_cell.angle_alpha   90.00
_cell.angle_beta   90.00
_cell.angle_gamma   90.00
#
_symmetry.space_group_name_H-M   'P 1'
#
loop_
_entity.id
_entity.type
_entity.pdbx_description
1 polymer ?
#
loop_
_entity_poly.entity_id
_entity_poly.type
_entity_poly.pdbx_seq_one_letter_code
_entity_poly.pdbx_strand_id
1 'polypeptide(L)'
;MADLSPRTVLVTGSGGCTDAESITPAFQGIDALIILTSAVPQMKPGFDPTKGGRPEFYFDDGAFPEQVDWIGQKNQTDAAKAAGVKHVVLVGSMGGTNTNYPLNSLGNGNILIWKRKAEQLGGLLDKEGGIRELIVGKDDELLQTETKTISRADVAEVCIQGLEPLGYVTLRKSQAKR
;
A
#
# COMPACT_ATOMS: atom_id res chain seq x y z
N MET A 1 -27.29 -22.24 -3.12
CA MET A 1 -26.96 -21.32 -4.22
C MET A 1 -25.81 -20.45 -3.76
N ALA A 2 -24.73 -20.32 -4.55
CA ALA A 2 -23.72 -19.31 -4.26
C ALA A 2 -24.37 -17.93 -4.42
N ASP A 3 -24.12 -17.03 -3.47
CA ASP A 3 -24.56 -15.64 -3.57
C ASP A 3 -23.80 -14.96 -4.73
N LEU A 4 -24.54 -14.59 -5.77
CA LEU A 4 -24.04 -13.95 -7.00
C LEU A 4 -24.17 -12.42 -6.96
N SER A 5 -24.50 -11.84 -5.79
CA SER A 5 -24.56 -10.38 -5.66
C SER A 5 -23.18 -9.74 -5.93
N PRO A 6 -23.13 -8.59 -6.64
CA PRO A 6 -21.87 -7.92 -6.92
C PRO A 6 -21.25 -7.44 -5.61
N ARG A 7 -20.04 -7.92 -5.32
CA ARG A 7 -19.34 -7.54 -4.10
C ARG A 7 -18.66 -6.19 -4.29
N THR A 8 -18.87 -5.28 -3.35
CA THR A 8 -18.32 -3.93 -3.39
C THR A 8 -16.96 -3.91 -2.69
N VAL A 9 -15.92 -3.52 -3.44
CA VAL A 9 -14.55 -3.40 -2.91
C VAL A 9 -14.14 -1.94 -2.87
N LEU A 10 -13.68 -1.47 -1.70
CA LEU A 10 -13.04 -0.16 -1.59
C LEU A 10 -11.54 -0.27 -1.88
N VAL A 11 -11.04 0.57 -2.77
CA VAL A 11 -9.61 0.74 -3.02
C VAL A 11 -9.18 2.13 -2.58
N THR A 12 -8.23 2.20 -1.65
CA THR A 12 -7.74 3.46 -1.07
C THR A 12 -6.40 3.87 -1.68
N GLY A 13 -6.29 5.11 -2.18
CA GLY A 13 -5.06 5.67 -2.77
C GLY A 13 -4.33 6.67 -1.85
N SER A 14 -3.36 7.42 -2.36
CA SER A 14 -2.56 8.35 -1.54
C SER A 14 -3.38 9.52 -0.96
N GLY A 15 -3.13 9.83 0.32
CA GLY A 15 -3.68 10.97 1.05
C GLY A 15 -4.98 10.68 1.83
N GLY A 16 -5.19 11.42 2.93
CA GLY A 16 -6.51 11.53 3.58
C GLY A 16 -6.94 10.39 4.51
N CYS A 17 -6.05 9.49 4.95
CA CYS A 17 -6.40 8.41 5.89
C CYS A 17 -6.11 8.71 7.37
N THR A 18 -5.44 9.83 7.66
CA THR A 18 -5.05 10.21 9.03
C THR A 18 -6.21 10.71 9.87
N ASP A 19 -7.25 11.27 9.24
CA ASP A 19 -8.51 11.63 9.87
C ASP A 19 -9.53 10.49 9.72
N ALA A 20 -9.76 9.76 10.81
CA ALA A 20 -10.66 8.60 10.83
C ALA A 20 -12.13 8.94 10.52
N GLU A 21 -12.59 10.13 10.91
CA GLU A 21 -13.99 10.53 10.68
C GLU A 21 -14.22 10.79 9.19
N SER A 22 -13.25 11.43 8.53
CA SER A 22 -13.36 11.76 7.10
C SER A 22 -13.48 10.53 6.19
N ILE A 23 -12.90 9.39 6.58
CA ILE A 23 -12.88 8.18 5.75
C ILE A 23 -14.07 7.25 6.00
N THR A 24 -14.69 7.33 7.18
CA THR A 24 -15.76 6.41 7.62
C THR A 24 -16.91 6.25 6.60
N PRO A 25 -17.41 7.31 5.93
CA PRO A 25 -18.47 7.18 4.94
C PRO A 25 -18.12 6.25 3.76
N ALA A 26 -16.83 6.14 3.40
CA ALA A 26 -16.39 5.31 2.27
C ALA A 26 -16.49 3.79 2.55
N PHE A 27 -16.55 3.39 3.83
CA PHE A 27 -16.59 1.99 4.24
C PHE A 27 -18.01 1.43 4.35
N GLN A 28 -19.05 2.26 4.24
CA GLN A 28 -20.43 1.81 4.36
C GLN A 28 -20.84 0.90 3.18
N GLY A 29 -21.25 -0.32 3.50
CA GLY A 29 -21.75 -1.30 2.54
C GLY A 29 -20.68 -1.90 1.61
N ILE A 30 -19.41 -1.94 2.05
CA ILE A 30 -18.34 -2.65 1.33
C ILE A 30 -18.17 -4.06 1.91
N ASP A 31 -17.80 -5.01 1.06
CA ASP A 31 -17.60 -6.42 1.44
C ASP A 31 -16.13 -6.72 1.75
N ALA A 32 -15.23 -6.02 1.06
CA ALA A 32 -13.79 -6.14 1.21
C ALA A 32 -13.07 -4.79 0.99
N LEU A 33 -11.85 -4.70 1.51
CA LEU A 33 -10.98 -3.53 1.42
C LEU A 33 -9.65 -3.92 0.77
N ILE A 34 -9.16 -3.09 -0.16
CA ILE A 34 -7.78 -3.14 -0.65
C ILE A 34 -7.09 -1.82 -0.26
N ILE A 35 -6.06 -1.91 0.58
CA ILE A 35 -5.27 -0.78 1.04
C ILE A 35 -4.03 -0.61 0.14
N LEU A 36 -4.03 0.47 -0.64
CA LEU A 36 -2.88 0.93 -1.46
C LEU A 36 -2.35 2.30 -1.00
N THR A 37 -2.66 2.71 0.24
CA THR A 37 -2.16 3.97 0.83
C THR A 37 -0.70 3.83 1.26
N SER A 38 0.08 4.89 1.05
CA SER A 38 1.47 4.95 1.51
C SER A 38 1.89 6.39 1.76
N ALA A 39 2.77 6.64 2.74
CA ALA A 39 3.49 7.90 2.76
C ALA A 39 4.34 8.02 1.48
N VAL A 40 4.44 9.24 0.95
CA VAL A 40 5.21 9.54 -0.26
C VAL A 40 6.19 10.65 0.07
N PRO A 41 7.51 10.39 0.12
CA PRO A 41 8.49 11.43 0.37
C PRO A 41 8.57 12.39 -0.81
N GLN A 42 8.79 13.67 -0.53
CA GLN A 42 9.04 14.70 -1.52
C GLN A 42 10.54 14.99 -1.59
N MET A 43 11.05 15.23 -2.81
CA MET A 43 12.44 15.66 -2.99
C MET A 43 12.58 17.11 -2.51
N LYS A 44 13.60 17.41 -1.71
CA LYS A 44 13.86 18.79 -1.30
C LYS A 44 14.13 19.67 -2.54
N PRO A 45 13.56 20.89 -2.60
CA PRO A 45 13.85 21.83 -3.67
C PRO A 45 15.35 22.13 -3.77
N GLY A 46 15.82 22.43 -4.98
CA GLY A 46 17.21 22.86 -5.20
C GLY A 46 18.22 21.74 -5.40
N PHE A 47 17.79 20.48 -5.54
CA PHE A 47 18.68 19.41 -5.98
C PHE A 47 19.15 19.65 -7.42
N ASP A 48 20.46 19.74 -7.61
CA ASP A 48 21.11 19.89 -8.91
C ASP A 48 21.95 18.63 -9.19
N PRO A 49 21.50 17.75 -10.11
CA PRO A 49 22.20 16.50 -10.38
C PRO A 49 23.58 16.72 -11.01
N THR A 50 23.87 17.91 -11.55
CA THR A 50 25.16 18.23 -12.18
C THR A 50 26.27 18.53 -11.18
N LYS A 51 25.92 18.90 -9.94
CA LYS A 51 26.87 19.23 -8.86
C LYS A 51 27.37 18.03 -8.07
N GLY A 52 26.92 16.83 -8.43
CA GLY A 52 27.18 15.60 -7.67
C GLY A 52 26.42 15.56 -6.35
N GLY A 53 26.43 14.38 -5.71
CA GLY A 53 25.67 14.13 -4.47
C GLY A 53 24.38 13.35 -4.69
N ARG A 54 23.65 13.09 -3.61
CA ARG A 54 22.36 12.38 -3.62
C ARG A 54 21.23 13.35 -3.30
N PRO A 55 20.04 13.18 -3.92
CA PRO A 55 18.88 13.98 -3.55
C PRO A 55 18.50 13.73 -2.10
N GLU A 56 18.15 14.80 -1.40
CA GLU A 56 17.53 14.74 -0.09
C GLU A 56 16.01 14.69 -0.23
N PHE A 57 15.37 13.98 0.67
CA PHE A 57 13.92 13.85 0.72
C PHE A 57 13.39 14.29 2.09
N TYR A 58 12.11 14.62 2.13
CA TYR A 58 11.39 14.94 3.36
C TYR A 58 9.93 14.49 3.24
N PHE A 59 9.22 14.48 4.37
CA PHE A 59 7.77 14.35 4.42
C PHE A 59 7.20 15.66 4.97
N ASP A 60 6.04 16.08 4.46
CA ASP A 60 5.30 17.20 5.06
C ASP A 60 4.85 16.82 6.48
N ASP A 61 4.61 17.83 7.33
CA ASP A 61 4.08 17.62 8.67
C ASP A 61 2.75 16.85 8.60
N GLY A 62 2.65 15.77 9.38
CA GLY A 62 1.48 14.88 9.35
C GLY A 62 1.44 13.89 8.17
N ALA A 63 2.38 13.96 7.23
CA ALA A 63 2.50 13.04 6.09
C ALA A 63 3.63 12.00 6.25
N PHE A 64 4.24 11.93 7.43
CA PHE A 64 5.26 10.94 7.76
C PHE A 64 4.67 9.51 7.77
N PRO A 65 5.52 8.48 7.55
CA PRO A 65 5.07 7.08 7.57
C PRO A 65 4.38 6.63 8.86
N GLU A 66 4.73 7.18 10.02
CA GLU A 66 4.03 6.89 11.28
C GLU A 66 2.53 7.25 11.18
N GLN A 67 2.24 8.45 10.66
CA GLN A 67 0.89 8.97 10.52
C GLN A 67 0.16 8.26 9.37
N VAL A 68 0.80 8.08 8.22
CA VAL A 68 0.11 7.57 7.03
C VAL A 68 0.11 6.04 6.99
N ASP A 69 1.27 5.41 7.09
CA ASP A 69 1.43 3.95 6.93
C ASP A 69 1.02 3.18 8.18
N TRP A 70 1.20 3.73 9.38
CA TRP A 70 0.70 3.06 10.60
C TRP A 70 -0.67 3.58 11.02
N ILE A 71 -0.78 4.84 11.47
CA ILE A 71 -2.04 5.36 12.04
C ILE A 71 -3.14 5.37 10.98
N GLY A 72 -2.85 5.84 9.78
CA GLY A 72 -3.82 5.93 8.69
C GLY A 72 -4.31 4.56 8.20
N GLN A 73 -3.43 3.56 8.12
CA GLN A 73 -3.84 2.19 7.78
C GLN A 73 -4.62 1.55 8.93
N LYS A 74 -4.27 1.83 10.19
CA LYS A 74 -5.07 1.41 11.34
C LYS A 74 -6.49 2.00 11.28
N ASN A 75 -6.63 3.29 10.97
CA ASN A 75 -7.95 3.92 10.82
C ASN A 75 -8.81 3.23 9.75
N GLN A 76 -8.20 2.89 8.60
CA GLN A 76 -8.88 2.18 7.52
C GLN A 76 -9.33 0.78 7.95
N THR A 77 -8.46 0.02 8.62
CA THR A 77 -8.79 -1.32 9.14
C THR A 77 -9.87 -1.27 10.22
N ASP A 78 -9.82 -0.28 11.12
CA ASP A 78 -10.83 -0.09 12.17
C ASP A 78 -12.20 0.30 11.56
N ALA A 79 -12.21 1.21 10.57
CA ALA A 79 -13.43 1.60 9.86
C ALA A 79 -14.04 0.42 9.09
N ALA A 80 -13.21 -0.38 8.43
CA ALA A 80 -13.65 -1.61 7.75
C ALA A 80 -14.25 -2.61 8.73
N LYS A 81 -13.57 -2.83 9.87
CA LYS A 81 -14.08 -3.71 10.93
C LYS A 81 -15.42 -3.22 11.48
N ALA A 82 -15.56 -1.91 11.72
CA ALA A 82 -16.80 -1.31 12.19
C ALA A 82 -17.95 -1.43 11.17
N ALA A 83 -17.63 -1.40 9.87
CA ALA A 83 -18.60 -1.59 8.79
C ALA A 83 -18.93 -3.07 8.49
N GLY A 84 -18.31 -4.02 9.20
CA GLY A 84 -18.56 -5.46 9.02
C GLY A 84 -17.81 -6.10 7.85
N VAL A 85 -16.76 -5.46 7.35
CA VAL A 85 -15.89 -5.97 6.28
C VAL A 85 -15.20 -7.25 6.73
N LYS A 86 -15.20 -8.26 5.86
CA LYS A 86 -14.70 -9.62 6.21
C LYS A 86 -13.30 -9.93 5.68
N HIS A 87 -12.83 -9.17 4.70
CA HIS A 87 -11.55 -9.40 4.05
C HIS A 87 -10.85 -8.06 3.77
N VAL A 88 -9.60 -7.95 4.21
CA VAL A 88 -8.71 -6.82 3.92
C VAL A 88 -7.47 -7.34 3.22
N VAL A 89 -7.13 -6.76 2.07
CA VAL A 89 -5.86 -6.92 1.37
C VAL A 89 -5.03 -5.66 1.60
N LEU A 90 -3.80 -5.81 2.07
CA LEU A 90 -2.87 -4.68 2.27
C LEU A 90 -1.62 -4.90 1.43
N VAL A 91 -1.22 -3.86 0.68
CA VAL A 91 0.02 -3.89 -0.10
C VAL A 91 1.14 -3.18 0.65
N GLY A 92 2.16 -3.95 1.04
CA GLY A 92 3.33 -3.47 1.78
C GLY A 92 4.57 -3.17 0.91
N SER A 93 5.74 -3.23 1.54
CA SER A 93 7.06 -3.20 0.89
C SER A 93 7.95 -4.36 1.43
N MET A 94 8.79 -5.00 0.60
CA MET A 94 9.83 -5.95 1.06
C MET A 94 10.98 -5.18 1.71
N GLY A 95 11.82 -5.88 2.47
CA GLY A 95 12.95 -5.33 3.21
C GLY A 95 12.63 -5.06 4.67
N GLY A 96 11.40 -5.35 5.11
CA GLY A 96 10.97 -5.15 6.49
C GLY A 96 11.74 -6.02 7.49
N THR A 97 12.39 -7.12 7.10
CA THR A 97 13.17 -7.96 8.03
C THR A 97 14.48 -7.29 8.46
N ASN A 98 14.94 -6.28 7.71
CA ASN A 98 16.16 -5.55 8.00
C ASN A 98 15.82 -4.11 8.45
N THR A 99 15.96 -3.81 9.73
CA THR A 99 15.71 -2.45 10.25
C THR A 99 16.65 -1.41 9.68
N ASN A 100 17.83 -1.82 9.18
CA ASN A 100 18.84 -0.95 8.57
C ASN A 100 18.69 -0.85 7.03
N TYR A 101 17.54 -1.24 6.47
CA TYR A 101 17.33 -1.20 5.02
C TYR A 101 17.37 0.24 4.48
N PRO A 102 18.02 0.51 3.32
CA PRO A 102 18.24 1.87 2.83
C PRO A 102 16.98 2.75 2.70
N LEU A 103 15.82 2.13 2.45
CA LEU A 103 14.54 2.83 2.34
C LEU A 103 14.11 3.50 3.66
N ASN A 104 14.55 2.99 4.81
CA ASN A 104 14.25 3.61 6.12
C ASN A 104 14.93 4.98 6.30
N SER A 105 16.05 5.21 5.63
CA SER A 105 16.79 6.48 5.70
C SER A 105 16.18 7.59 4.84
N LEU A 106 15.23 7.28 3.94
CA LEU A 106 14.56 8.30 3.12
C LEU A 106 13.75 9.24 4.01
N GLY A 107 14.10 10.53 3.98
CA GLY A 107 13.41 11.58 4.75
C GLY A 107 13.39 11.34 6.26
N ASN A 108 14.31 10.52 6.79
CA ASN A 108 14.29 10.05 8.19
C ASN A 108 12.95 9.41 8.59
N GLY A 109 12.25 8.79 7.64
CA GLY A 109 10.87 8.33 7.82
C GLY A 109 10.70 6.93 8.39
N ASN A 110 11.73 6.08 8.36
CA ASN A 110 11.65 4.67 8.81
C ASN A 110 10.47 3.90 8.18
N ILE A 111 10.19 4.15 6.90
CA ILE A 111 8.95 3.72 6.23
C ILE A 111 8.73 2.20 6.27
N LEU A 112 9.77 1.37 6.16
CA LEU A 112 9.62 -0.09 6.21
C LEU A 112 9.35 -0.59 7.63
N ILE A 113 9.80 0.12 8.65
CA ILE A 113 9.49 -0.21 10.05
C ILE A 113 8.01 0.04 10.32
N TRP A 114 7.48 1.19 9.88
CA TRP A 114 6.07 1.51 10.01
C TRP A 114 5.17 0.65 9.14
N LYS A 115 5.58 0.41 7.87
CA LYS A 115 4.89 -0.56 7.02
C LYS A 115 4.95 -1.95 7.60
N ARG A 116 6.04 -2.43 8.20
CA ARG A 116 6.06 -3.75 8.87
C ARG A 116 5.13 -3.82 10.07
N LYS A 117 4.93 -2.69 10.76
CA LYS A 117 3.92 -2.57 11.82
C LYS A 117 2.48 -2.71 11.29
N ALA A 118 2.30 -2.47 9.98
CA ALA A 118 1.03 -2.65 9.27
C ALA A 118 0.96 -3.91 8.37
N GLU A 119 2.11 -4.44 7.91
CA GLU A 119 2.46 -5.65 7.11
C GLU A 119 3.12 -5.48 5.69
N GLN A 120 3.83 -6.53 5.22
CA GLN A 120 4.97 -6.60 4.25
C GLN A 120 4.59 -6.85 2.76
N LEU A 121 5.49 -6.60 1.76
CA LEU A 121 5.60 -7.25 0.39
C LEU A 121 6.35 -6.41 -0.70
N GLY A 122 6.99 -7.00 -1.73
CA GLY A 122 7.99 -6.49 -2.72
C GLY A 122 8.04 -5.09 -3.38
N GLY A 123 9.07 -4.88 -4.23
CA GLY A 123 9.33 -3.64 -4.99
C GLY A 123 8.60 -3.57 -6.35
N LEU A 124 8.22 -2.36 -6.77
CA LEU A 124 7.29 -2.12 -7.89
C LEU A 124 7.96 -1.70 -9.22
N LEU A 125 7.38 -2.10 -10.35
CA LEU A 125 7.75 -1.69 -11.71
C LEU A 125 6.56 -1.09 -12.48
N ASP A 126 6.83 -0.06 -13.29
CA ASP A 126 5.90 0.43 -14.33
C ASP A 126 6.08 -0.36 -15.63
N LYS A 127 5.57 -1.59 -15.66
CA LYS A 127 5.59 -2.48 -16.83
C LYS A 127 4.22 -3.12 -17.03
N GLU A 128 4.02 -3.66 -18.22
CA GLU A 128 2.86 -4.50 -18.52
C GLU A 128 2.82 -5.74 -17.60
N GLY A 129 1.63 -6.10 -17.12
CA GLY A 129 1.37 -7.27 -16.28
C GLY A 129 0.79 -8.44 -17.08
N GLY A 130 0.68 -9.61 -16.46
CA GLY A 130 0.15 -10.84 -17.07
C GLY A 130 1.11 -11.52 -18.05
N ILE A 131 2.33 -11.00 -18.21
CA ILE A 131 3.33 -11.48 -19.17
C ILE A 131 4.54 -12.14 -18.51
N ARG A 132 4.48 -12.40 -17.19
CA ARG A 132 5.58 -12.95 -16.39
C ARG A 132 5.06 -14.01 -15.41
N GLU A 133 5.95 -14.93 -15.04
CA GLU A 133 5.72 -15.80 -13.90
C GLU A 133 5.82 -15.00 -12.59
N LEU A 134 4.84 -15.16 -11.70
CA LEU A 134 4.81 -14.53 -10.40
C LEU A 134 5.43 -15.46 -9.36
N ILE A 135 6.44 -14.97 -8.64
CA ILE A 135 7.15 -15.73 -7.61
C ILE A 135 6.73 -15.21 -6.24
N VAL A 136 6.27 -16.11 -5.38
CA VAL A 136 5.95 -15.84 -3.98
C VAL A 136 7.13 -16.26 -3.14
N GLY A 137 7.53 -15.40 -2.21
CA GLY A 137 8.56 -15.74 -1.23
C GLY A 137 8.22 -15.23 0.15
N LYS A 138 8.99 -15.69 1.14
CA LYS A 138 8.82 -15.38 2.56
C LYS A 138 10.08 -14.72 3.13
N ASP A 139 9.90 -13.88 4.15
CA ASP A 139 10.99 -13.32 4.97
C ASP A 139 12.11 -12.67 4.13
N ASP A 140 11.72 -11.88 3.12
CA ASP A 140 12.62 -11.16 2.21
C ASP A 140 13.60 -12.03 1.41
N GLU A 141 13.39 -13.36 1.30
CA GLU A 141 14.31 -14.27 0.59
C GLU A 141 14.53 -13.87 -0.88
N LEU A 142 13.50 -13.30 -1.53
CA LEU A 142 13.58 -12.83 -2.91
C LEU A 142 14.54 -11.64 -3.07
N LEU A 143 14.89 -10.90 -2.02
CA LEU A 143 15.90 -9.83 -2.12
C LEU A 143 17.29 -10.37 -2.51
N GLN A 144 17.54 -11.67 -2.27
CA GLN A 144 18.78 -12.35 -2.63
C GLN A 144 18.78 -12.87 -4.08
N THR A 145 17.69 -12.70 -4.82
CA THR A 145 17.56 -13.16 -6.20
C THR A 145 17.52 -12.00 -7.20
N GLU A 146 17.57 -12.34 -8.49
CA GLU A 146 17.34 -11.38 -9.59
C GLU A 146 15.84 -11.13 -9.86
N THR A 147 14.96 -11.92 -9.26
CA THR A 147 13.49 -11.87 -9.43
C THR A 147 12.78 -11.10 -8.31
N LYS A 148 13.41 -10.03 -7.83
CA LYS A 148 12.96 -9.23 -6.66
C LYS A 148 11.98 -8.09 -6.96
N THR A 149 11.35 -8.10 -8.14
CA THR A 149 10.51 -6.99 -8.61
C THR A 149 9.25 -7.50 -9.30
N ILE A 150 8.14 -6.76 -9.13
CA ILE A 150 6.83 -7.08 -9.69
C ILE A 150 6.22 -5.85 -10.35
N SER A 151 5.45 -6.01 -11.44
CA SER A 151 4.78 -4.87 -12.09
C SER A 151 3.59 -4.37 -11.26
N ARG A 152 3.27 -3.08 -11.36
CA ARG A 152 2.07 -2.53 -10.70
C ARG A 152 0.78 -3.21 -11.18
N ALA A 153 0.74 -3.61 -12.46
CA ALA A 153 -0.38 -4.34 -13.02
C ALA A 153 -0.51 -5.75 -12.40
N ASP A 154 0.60 -6.47 -12.23
CA ASP A 154 0.60 -7.78 -11.57
C ASP A 154 0.26 -7.67 -10.08
N VAL A 155 0.70 -6.61 -9.39
CA VAL A 155 0.28 -6.36 -7.99
C VAL A 155 -1.23 -6.14 -7.91
N ALA A 156 -1.81 -5.38 -8.84
CA ALA A 156 -3.24 -5.17 -8.90
C ALA A 156 -3.99 -6.49 -9.14
N GLU A 157 -3.52 -7.31 -10.07
CA GLU A 157 -4.08 -8.63 -10.36
C GLU A 157 -4.02 -9.55 -9.12
N VAL A 158 -2.88 -9.63 -8.43
CA VAL A 158 -2.74 -10.40 -7.19
C VAL A 158 -3.68 -9.90 -6.10
N CYS A 159 -3.89 -8.59 -5.99
CA CYS A 159 -4.85 -8.04 -5.02
C CYS A 159 -6.28 -8.48 -5.33
N ILE A 160 -6.65 -8.55 -6.61
CA ILE A 160 -7.98 -9.00 -7.04
C ILE A 160 -8.12 -10.52 -6.87
N GLN A 161 -7.09 -11.32 -7.19
CA GLN A 161 -7.13 -12.76 -6.96
C GLN A 161 -7.13 -13.11 -5.47
N GLY A 162 -6.44 -12.32 -4.63
CA GLY A 162 -6.47 -12.47 -3.17
C GLY A 162 -7.85 -12.28 -2.56
N LEU A 163 -8.81 -11.75 -3.31
CA LEU A 163 -10.20 -11.61 -2.91
C LEU A 163 -11.03 -12.90 -3.17
N GLU A 164 -10.54 -13.92 -3.89
CA GLU A 164 -11.36 -15.10 -4.19
C GLU A 164 -11.71 -15.96 -2.95
N PRO A 165 -12.97 -16.48 -2.82
CA PRO A 165 -13.96 -16.73 -3.88
C PRO A 165 -15.04 -15.63 -3.96
N LEU A 166 -14.69 -14.36 -3.76
CA LEU A 166 -15.54 -13.22 -4.10
C LEU A 166 -15.72 -13.18 -5.63
N GLY A 167 -16.83 -13.73 -6.16
CA GLY A 167 -17.14 -13.85 -7.61
C GLY A 167 -17.01 -12.56 -8.43
N TYR A 168 -18.11 -11.97 -8.92
CA TYR A 168 -18.01 -10.72 -9.68
C TYR A 168 -17.73 -9.52 -8.74
N VAL A 169 -16.60 -8.85 -8.93
CA VAL A 169 -16.13 -7.74 -8.08
C VAL A 169 -16.42 -6.39 -8.73
N THR A 170 -17.05 -5.47 -7.98
CA THR A 170 -17.21 -4.07 -8.37
C THR A 170 -16.26 -3.19 -7.55
N LEU A 171 -15.38 -2.45 -8.24
CA LEU A 171 -14.40 -1.57 -7.60
C LEU A 171 -14.96 -0.17 -7.35
N ARG A 172 -14.89 0.31 -6.11
CA ARG A 172 -15.10 1.71 -5.72
C ARG A 172 -13.75 2.35 -5.35
N LYS A 173 -13.42 3.47 -5.98
CA LYS A 173 -12.25 4.29 -5.60
C LYS A 173 -12.65 5.29 -4.52
N SER A 174 -11.89 5.38 -3.44
CA SER A 174 -12.08 6.47 -2.47
C SER A 174 -11.65 7.81 -3.09
N GLN A 175 -12.58 8.75 -3.22
CA GLN A 175 -12.28 10.14 -3.59
C GLN A 175 -12.00 10.92 -2.29
N ALA A 176 -10.76 10.98 -1.84
CA ALA A 176 -10.38 11.96 -0.82
C ALA A 176 -10.26 13.32 -1.51
N LYS A 177 -11.09 14.30 -1.11
CA LYS A 177 -10.93 15.69 -1.56
C LYS A 177 -9.55 16.17 -1.10
N ARG A 178 -8.75 16.66 -2.06
CA ARG A 178 -7.52 17.39 -1.78
C ARG A 178 -7.85 18.74 -1.14
#